data_AF-A0A0B0EHS3-F1
#
_entry.id   AF-A0A0B0EHS3-F1
#
_cell.length_a   1.000
_cell.length_b   1.000
_cell.length_c   1.000
_cell.angle_alpha   90.00
_cell.angle_beta   90.00
_cell.angle_gamma   90.00
#
_symmetry.space_group_name_H-M   'P 1'
#
loop_
_entity.id
_entity.type
_entity.pdbx_description
1 polymer ?
#
loop_
_entity_poly.entity_id
_entity_poly.type
_entity_poly.pdbx_seq_one_letter_code
_entity_poly.pdbx_strand_id
1 'polypeptide(L)'
;MKIKNASAYSTIVLILALVFEIVPPCCAQAVPDEKQTGNYISQVYLTEEQALREVFPHCDEIVFNVIPLTKEEKSQLQNKLKRKIYEDFFVVYMGMKSGEVTGYAIITEEIGKFHPYTFVVSVDLKGKIDKIAVLVYRESRGSEIAKKRFLYQFKGKSLKNKIRINKDIINISGATMSVVTMCKGVKKVLTVIDEFYLSGKSADKIASLEKIKYGNEDGTGQKQKLKLFKKAALSMGTVFELTIYAADKYIAEKTFNDVFQETNRLDYLMSNYKKESVLSELNKDAHTGPAECNKELADVIEQSLQYSEITDGAFDITIGPLMKKWGFFKKEGRIPDKEELASLLESVSYKNIIIEEKTIKSLLKDPITVKTVHFKNADTQIDLGGIGKGYAVDMAAKVLKQNGINSALINFAGNIYTFGTPPGKDSWVIGLQHPRESEGLLGTFEIKDKAVSTSGDYEKFFTVEGKRYSHIIDPRTGKPVEGIVSVTIVTDNATRADALSTGVFVLGLEKGMALIEKLPDVEGIIIYEDVDSKLSTKTSSGMQDLFKENTEDSQNEIQPDMIMSGS
;
A
#
# COMPACT_ATOMS: atom_id res chain seq x y z
N MET A 1 -86.39 -50.47 -19.99
CA MET A 1 -85.49 -49.77 -20.95
C MET A 1 -84.15 -50.53 -20.95
N LYS A 2 -83.76 -51.14 -22.08
CA LYS A 2 -82.65 -50.70 -22.96
C LYS A 2 -81.33 -50.47 -22.18
N ILE A 3 -80.33 -51.39 -22.15
CA ILE A 3 -79.41 -51.86 -23.24
C ILE A 3 -78.43 -50.73 -23.63
N LYS A 4 -77.09 -50.83 -23.65
CA LYS A 4 -76.03 -51.84 -23.33
C LYS A 4 -74.74 -51.04 -22.94
N ASN A 5 -73.53 -51.54 -22.62
CA ASN A 5 -72.80 -52.84 -22.67
C ASN A 5 -71.82 -52.89 -21.45
N ALA A 6 -71.37 -54.02 -20.89
CA ALA A 6 -70.23 -54.89 -21.26
C ALA A 6 -68.86 -54.17 -21.38
N SER A 7 -67.88 -54.33 -20.47
CA SER A 7 -67.11 -55.54 -20.09
C SER A 7 -66.02 -55.95 -21.11
N ALA A 8 -64.76 -55.72 -20.75
CA ALA A 8 -63.60 -56.48 -21.23
C ALA A 8 -62.41 -56.37 -20.26
N TYR A 9 -61.96 -57.53 -19.73
CA TYR A 9 -60.57 -57.95 -19.52
C TYR A 9 -59.51 -56.84 -19.33
N SER A 10 -58.91 -56.62 -18.15
CA SER A 10 -58.11 -57.57 -17.35
C SER A 10 -57.11 -58.39 -18.18
N THR A 11 -55.83 -58.13 -17.98
CA THR A 11 -54.66 -58.76 -18.64
C THR A 11 -54.42 -58.37 -20.09
N ILE A 12 -53.40 -57.53 -20.33
CA ILE A 12 -52.23 -57.83 -21.18
C ILE A 12 -51.19 -56.70 -21.01
N VAL A 13 -50.00 -57.10 -20.53
CA VAL A 13 -48.66 -56.53 -20.86
C VAL A 13 -48.49 -55.02 -20.62
N LEU A 14 -47.90 -54.56 -19.50
CA LEU A 14 -46.48 -54.66 -19.12
C LEU A 14 -45.54 -54.02 -20.16
N ILE A 15 -44.64 -53.12 -19.75
CA ILE A 15 -43.59 -52.48 -20.59
C ILE A 15 -44.08 -51.35 -21.53
N LEU A 16 -44.05 -50.10 -21.05
CA LEU A 16 -43.48 -48.91 -21.73
C LEU A 16 -43.70 -47.62 -20.90
N ALA A 17 -43.14 -47.60 -19.69
CA ALA A 17 -43.00 -46.38 -18.88
C ALA A 17 -41.58 -45.83 -19.06
N LEU A 18 -41.27 -45.33 -20.26
CA LEU A 18 -40.01 -44.66 -20.56
C LEU A 18 -40.15 -43.79 -21.82
N VAL A 19 -39.48 -42.63 -21.79
CA VAL A 19 -39.28 -41.63 -22.85
C VAL A 19 -40.43 -40.63 -23.12
N PHE A 20 -40.03 -39.35 -23.20
CA PHE A 20 -40.73 -38.14 -23.70
C PHE A 20 -41.73 -37.39 -22.80
N GLU A 21 -41.17 -36.49 -21.97
CA GLU A 21 -41.68 -35.11 -21.89
C GLU A 21 -40.81 -34.19 -22.77
N ILE A 22 -41.43 -33.25 -23.49
CA ILE A 22 -40.76 -32.21 -24.30
C ILE A 22 -41.35 -30.83 -23.96
N VAL A 23 -40.55 -30.05 -23.22
CA VAL A 23 -40.31 -28.57 -23.17
C VAL A 23 -40.67 -27.83 -24.49
N PRO A 24 -41.03 -26.50 -24.64
CA PRO A 24 -40.70 -25.26 -23.87
C PRO A 24 -41.92 -24.27 -23.66
N PRO A 25 -41.78 -22.94 -23.32
CA PRO A 25 -40.58 -22.10 -23.13
C PRO A 25 -40.45 -21.22 -21.85
N CYS A 26 -39.20 -21.15 -21.38
CA CYS A 26 -38.39 -19.94 -21.14
C CYS A 26 -39.00 -18.69 -20.44
N CYS A 27 -38.54 -18.42 -19.21
CA CYS A 27 -37.78 -17.21 -18.89
C CYS A 27 -37.13 -17.32 -17.49
N ALA A 28 -35.95 -17.92 -17.41
CA ALA A 28 -35.11 -17.89 -16.20
C ALA A 28 -34.06 -16.78 -16.34
N GLN A 29 -34.20 -15.70 -15.57
CA GLN A 29 -33.14 -14.70 -15.46
C GLN A 29 -32.01 -15.28 -14.60
N ALA A 30 -30.84 -15.48 -15.20
CA ALA A 30 -29.64 -15.86 -14.47
C ALA A 30 -29.14 -14.64 -13.66
N VAL A 31 -29.20 -14.75 -12.33
CA VAL A 31 -28.49 -13.83 -11.43
C VAL A 31 -26.98 -14.07 -11.60
N PRO A 32 -26.14 -13.05 -11.83
CA PRO A 32 -24.70 -13.23 -11.95
C PRO A 32 -24.08 -13.63 -10.61
N ASP A 33 -23.18 -14.61 -10.66
CA ASP A 33 -22.47 -15.20 -9.52
C ASP A 33 -21.48 -14.18 -8.90
N GLU A 34 -21.90 -13.48 -7.84
CA GLU A 34 -21.14 -12.39 -7.22
C GLU A 34 -20.21 -12.81 -6.07
N LYS A 35 -19.05 -12.13 -6.03
CA LYS A 35 -18.08 -11.99 -4.92
C LYS A 35 -17.82 -13.24 -4.02
N GLN A 36 -16.91 -14.12 -4.46
CA GLN A 36 -16.05 -14.89 -3.54
C GLN A 36 -14.69 -14.19 -3.34
N THR A 37 -14.62 -13.25 -2.40
CA THR A 37 -13.37 -12.66 -1.87
C THR A 37 -12.74 -13.54 -0.79
N GLY A 38 -12.57 -14.83 -1.09
CA GLY A 38 -11.97 -15.79 -0.16
C GLY A 38 -10.43 -15.71 -0.14
N ASN A 39 -9.87 -15.77 1.08
CA ASN A 39 -8.46 -15.89 1.45
C ASN A 39 -7.49 -16.18 0.29
N TYR A 40 -6.61 -15.23 0.00
CA TYR A 40 -5.43 -15.49 -0.84
C TYR A 40 -4.25 -15.88 0.06
N ILE A 41 -3.51 -16.92 -0.34
CA ILE A 41 -2.21 -17.26 0.22
C ILE A 41 -1.19 -16.78 -0.81
N SER A 42 -0.27 -15.91 -0.43
CA SER A 42 0.84 -15.51 -1.30
C SER A 42 1.75 -16.72 -1.52
N GLN A 43 1.77 -17.26 -2.74
CA GLN A 43 2.60 -18.39 -3.12
C GLN A 43 3.90 -17.85 -3.74
N VAL A 44 4.96 -17.83 -2.94
CA VAL A 44 6.32 -17.57 -3.42
C VAL A 44 6.86 -18.87 -4.02
N TYR A 45 7.15 -18.84 -5.31
CA TYR A 45 7.68 -19.95 -6.10
C TYR A 45 9.20 -19.89 -6.21
N LEU A 46 9.74 -18.69 -6.43
CA LEU A 46 11.16 -18.42 -6.63
C LEU A 46 11.49 -17.05 -6.03
N THR A 47 12.65 -16.95 -5.38
CA THR A 47 13.28 -15.64 -5.16
C THR A 47 13.72 -15.03 -6.50
N GLU A 48 14.00 -13.73 -6.49
CA GLU A 48 14.46 -13.04 -7.69
C GLU A 48 15.75 -13.65 -8.27
N GLU A 49 16.71 -13.94 -7.39
CA GLU A 49 17.98 -14.60 -7.71
C GLU A 49 17.77 -16.02 -8.28
N GLN A 50 16.88 -16.81 -7.69
CA GLN A 50 16.53 -18.13 -8.19
C GLN A 50 15.87 -18.06 -9.58
N ALA A 51 14.99 -17.09 -9.80
CA ALA A 51 14.33 -16.90 -11.08
C ALA A 51 15.31 -16.43 -12.18
N LEU A 52 16.24 -15.54 -11.85
CA LEU A 52 17.29 -15.08 -12.77
C LEU A 52 18.27 -16.20 -13.11
N ARG A 53 18.75 -16.98 -12.12
CA ARG A 53 19.52 -18.21 -12.38
C ARG A 53 18.73 -19.23 -13.20
N GLU A 54 17.42 -19.36 -12.98
CA GLU A 54 16.59 -20.29 -13.74
C GLU A 54 16.45 -19.89 -15.23
N VAL A 55 16.47 -18.59 -15.56
CA VAL A 55 16.40 -18.10 -16.95
C VAL A 55 17.76 -17.82 -17.61
N PHE A 56 18.84 -17.75 -16.84
CA PHE A 56 20.23 -17.61 -17.32
C PHE A 56 21.14 -18.77 -16.84
N PRO A 57 20.81 -20.05 -17.11
CA PRO A 57 21.49 -21.21 -16.51
C PRO A 57 22.91 -21.48 -17.03
N HIS A 58 23.40 -20.69 -18.00
CA HIS A 58 24.69 -20.91 -18.69
C HIS A 58 25.55 -19.64 -18.77
N CYS A 59 25.19 -18.63 -17.99
CA CYS A 59 25.87 -17.34 -17.90
C CYS A 59 26.81 -17.34 -16.69
N ASP A 60 28.00 -16.77 -16.85
CA ASP A 60 29.03 -16.70 -15.81
C ASP A 60 28.79 -15.49 -14.88
N GLU A 61 28.09 -14.49 -15.40
CA GLU A 61 27.73 -13.26 -14.69
C GLU A 61 26.33 -12.80 -15.15
N ILE A 62 25.59 -12.15 -14.26
CA ILE A 62 24.37 -11.42 -14.62
C ILE A 62 24.63 -9.96 -14.26
N VAL A 63 24.44 -9.07 -15.22
CA VAL A 63 24.42 -7.62 -15.00
C VAL A 63 23.01 -7.11 -15.27
N PHE A 64 22.73 -5.87 -14.90
CA PHE A 64 21.48 -5.22 -15.32
C PHE A 64 21.71 -3.78 -15.74
N ASN A 65 20.68 -3.20 -16.34
CA ASN A 65 20.57 -1.79 -16.65
C ASN A 65 19.17 -1.29 -16.24
N VAL A 66 19.10 -0.07 -15.72
CA VAL A 66 17.85 0.61 -15.35
C VAL A 66 17.51 1.63 -16.42
N ILE A 67 16.38 1.43 -17.10
CA ILE A 67 15.87 2.32 -18.15
C ILE A 67 14.75 3.18 -17.57
N PRO A 68 15.03 4.42 -17.11
CA PRO A 68 13.97 5.39 -16.83
C PRO A 68 13.25 5.75 -18.14
N LEU A 69 11.92 5.88 -18.08
CA LEU A 69 11.10 6.24 -19.23
C LEU A 69 10.84 7.75 -19.23
N THR A 70 11.19 8.42 -20.33
CA THR A 70 10.64 9.75 -20.62
C THR A 70 9.12 9.68 -20.84
N LYS A 71 8.42 10.83 -20.75
CA LYS A 71 6.97 10.90 -21.03
C LYS A 71 6.66 10.43 -22.44
N GLU A 72 7.54 10.74 -23.38
CA GLU A 72 7.50 10.39 -24.79
C GLU A 72 7.66 8.88 -24.99
N GLU A 73 8.66 8.25 -24.36
CA GLU A 73 8.87 6.79 -24.42
C GLU A 73 7.73 6.02 -23.75
N LYS A 74 7.26 6.48 -22.57
CA LYS A 74 6.10 5.90 -21.89
C LYS A 74 4.86 5.95 -22.79
N SER A 75 4.60 7.08 -23.44
CA SER A 75 3.52 7.23 -24.43
C SER A 75 3.69 6.31 -25.64
N GLN A 76 4.90 6.22 -26.22
CA GLN A 76 5.21 5.32 -27.35
C GLN A 76 4.96 3.84 -27.00
N LEU A 77 5.42 3.38 -25.84
CA LEU A 77 5.17 2.03 -25.34
C LEU A 77 3.67 1.77 -25.11
N GLN A 78 2.95 2.70 -24.49
CA GLN A 78 1.50 2.58 -24.28
C GLN A 78 0.74 2.46 -25.61
N ASN A 79 1.11 3.24 -26.62
CA ASN A 79 0.54 3.19 -27.97
C ASN A 79 0.83 1.85 -28.68
N LYS A 80 2.08 1.34 -28.62
CA LYS A 80 2.45 0.02 -29.17
C LYS A 80 1.70 -1.13 -28.49
N LEU A 81 1.52 -1.04 -27.16
CA LEU A 81 0.86 -2.07 -26.36
C LEU A 81 -0.68 -1.97 -26.41
N LYS A 82 -1.23 -0.82 -26.79
CA LYS A 82 -2.66 -0.47 -26.74
C LYS A 82 -3.26 -0.62 -25.32
N ARG A 83 -2.47 -0.23 -24.31
CA ARG A 83 -2.87 -0.19 -22.88
C ARG A 83 -2.02 0.84 -22.15
N LYS A 84 -2.50 1.28 -20.98
CA LYS A 84 -1.64 1.96 -20.01
C LYS A 84 -0.58 0.98 -19.47
N ILE A 85 0.61 1.52 -19.25
CA ILE A 85 1.69 0.99 -18.42
C ILE A 85 1.88 2.02 -17.29
N TYR A 86 2.12 1.55 -16.08
CA TYR A 86 2.20 2.39 -14.88
C TYR A 86 3.65 2.65 -14.46
N GLU A 87 4.54 1.73 -14.84
CA GLU A 87 5.98 1.77 -14.66
C GLU A 87 6.59 3.07 -15.20
N ASP A 88 7.45 3.71 -14.41
CA ASP A 88 8.28 4.85 -14.82
C ASP A 88 9.70 4.45 -15.23
N PHE A 89 10.07 3.19 -15.01
CA PHE A 89 11.33 2.60 -15.46
C PHE A 89 11.20 1.08 -15.66
N PHE A 90 12.16 0.49 -16.36
CA PHE A 90 12.34 -0.97 -16.42
C PHE A 90 13.75 -1.36 -16.00
N VAL A 91 13.87 -2.38 -15.16
CA VAL A 91 15.15 -3.10 -14.97
C VAL A 91 15.25 -4.18 -16.02
N VAL A 92 16.33 -4.17 -16.79
CA VAL A 92 16.64 -5.20 -17.78
C VAL A 92 17.92 -5.90 -17.37
N TYR A 93 17.79 -7.16 -16.98
CA TYR A 93 18.88 -8.06 -16.68
C TYR A 93 19.49 -8.60 -17.98
N MET A 94 20.79 -8.76 -18.01
CA MET A 94 21.58 -9.25 -19.13
C MET A 94 22.42 -10.42 -18.63
N GLY A 95 22.16 -11.61 -19.17
CA GLY A 95 23.01 -12.77 -18.93
C GLY A 95 24.31 -12.61 -19.72
N MET A 96 25.45 -12.71 -19.05
CA MET A 96 26.78 -12.54 -19.62
C MET A 96 27.50 -13.89 -19.69
N LYS A 97 28.18 -14.17 -20.80
CA LYS A 97 29.08 -15.32 -20.93
C LYS A 97 30.37 -14.88 -21.60
N SER A 98 31.52 -15.17 -20.98
CA SER A 98 32.83 -14.71 -21.47
C SER A 98 32.90 -13.20 -21.82
N GLY A 99 32.11 -12.36 -21.16
CA GLY A 99 32.03 -10.91 -21.42
C GLY A 99 31.01 -10.48 -22.49
N GLU A 100 30.35 -11.40 -23.19
CA GLU A 100 29.30 -11.10 -24.19
C GLU A 100 27.89 -11.27 -23.60
N VAL A 101 26.93 -10.43 -24.03
CA VAL A 101 25.52 -10.58 -23.64
C VAL A 101 24.91 -11.76 -24.40
N THR A 102 24.39 -12.77 -23.70
CA THR A 102 23.73 -13.93 -24.30
C THR A 102 22.22 -13.77 -24.44
N GLY A 103 21.61 -12.86 -23.68
CA GLY A 103 20.18 -12.59 -23.69
C GLY A 103 19.75 -11.59 -22.63
N TYR A 104 18.50 -11.15 -22.72
CA TYR A 104 17.89 -10.15 -21.86
C TYR A 104 16.77 -10.77 -21.02
N ALA A 105 16.51 -10.25 -19.83
CA ALA A 105 15.34 -10.60 -19.06
C ALA A 105 14.75 -9.38 -18.35
N ILE A 106 13.42 -9.35 -18.21
CA ILE A 106 12.73 -8.37 -17.38
C ILE A 106 11.86 -9.13 -16.39
N ILE A 107 11.95 -8.72 -15.13
CA ILE A 107 11.02 -9.14 -14.08
C ILE A 107 9.89 -8.13 -14.09
N THR A 108 8.68 -8.64 -14.29
CA THR A 108 7.48 -7.82 -14.45
C THR A 108 6.42 -8.26 -13.46
N GLU A 109 5.67 -7.29 -12.98
CA GLU A 109 4.43 -7.51 -12.26
C GLU A 109 3.23 -7.16 -13.15
N GLU A 110 2.13 -7.88 -12.98
CA GLU A 110 0.87 -7.62 -13.66
C GLU A 110 -0.34 -8.00 -12.78
N ILE A 111 -1.42 -7.22 -12.85
CA ILE A 111 -2.66 -7.45 -12.08
C ILE A 111 -3.48 -8.56 -12.74
N GLY A 112 -3.77 -9.63 -11.98
CA GLY A 112 -4.58 -10.77 -12.42
C GLY A 112 -6.07 -10.47 -12.52
N LYS A 113 -6.90 -11.26 -11.82
CA LYS A 113 -8.31 -10.94 -11.59
C LYS A 113 -8.46 -9.87 -10.49
N PHE A 114 -7.66 -9.96 -9.43
CA PHE A 114 -7.76 -9.08 -8.25
C PHE A 114 -6.41 -8.63 -7.70
N HIS A 115 -5.39 -9.49 -7.68
CA HIS A 115 -4.08 -9.18 -7.11
C HIS A 115 -2.97 -9.22 -8.15
N PRO A 116 -1.89 -8.46 -7.96
CA PRO A 116 -0.73 -8.54 -8.82
C PRO A 116 0.10 -9.80 -8.56
N TYR A 117 0.70 -10.34 -9.62
CA TYR A 117 1.66 -11.44 -9.53
C TYR A 117 2.92 -11.14 -10.37
N THR A 118 4.04 -11.69 -9.93
CA THR A 118 5.38 -11.32 -10.41
C THR A 118 6.01 -12.48 -11.17
N PHE A 119 6.55 -12.22 -12.36
CA PHE A 119 7.22 -13.24 -13.19
C PHE A 119 8.35 -12.65 -14.04
N VAL A 120 9.37 -13.45 -14.32
CA VAL A 120 10.48 -13.12 -15.21
C VAL A 120 10.24 -13.67 -16.61
N VAL A 121 10.60 -12.90 -17.63
CA VAL A 121 10.59 -13.33 -19.04
C VAL A 121 11.98 -13.08 -19.61
N SER A 122 12.67 -14.12 -20.07
CA SER A 122 13.94 -14.01 -20.80
C SER A 122 13.73 -14.10 -22.31
N VAL A 123 14.56 -13.37 -23.04
CA VAL A 123 14.48 -13.16 -24.49
C VAL A 123 15.89 -13.24 -25.08
N ASP A 124 16.05 -14.03 -26.14
CA ASP A 124 17.31 -14.15 -26.87
C ASP A 124 17.65 -12.87 -27.66
N LEU A 125 18.89 -12.78 -28.17
CA LEU A 125 19.35 -11.66 -29.00
C LEU A 125 18.57 -11.49 -30.33
N LYS A 126 17.64 -12.39 -30.64
CA LYS A 126 16.78 -12.37 -31.84
C LYS A 126 15.32 -12.01 -31.50
N GLY A 127 15.04 -11.60 -30.26
CA GLY A 127 13.73 -11.18 -29.79
C GLY A 127 12.75 -12.33 -29.53
N LYS A 128 13.24 -13.56 -29.36
CA LYS A 128 12.42 -14.73 -29.03
C LYS A 128 12.51 -15.06 -27.55
N ILE A 129 11.38 -15.39 -26.93
CA ILE A 129 11.33 -15.86 -25.54
C ILE A 129 12.13 -17.15 -25.42
N ASP A 130 13.16 -17.19 -24.56
CA ASP A 130 13.83 -18.44 -24.21
C ASP A 130 13.10 -19.16 -23.06
N LYS A 131 12.76 -18.41 -22.00
CA LYS A 131 12.13 -18.96 -20.80
C LYS A 131 11.28 -17.93 -20.06
N ILE A 132 10.34 -18.44 -19.26
CA ILE A 132 9.53 -17.68 -18.29
C ILE A 132 9.55 -18.46 -16.98
N ALA A 133 9.62 -17.76 -15.85
CA ALA A 133 9.43 -18.32 -14.52
C ALA A 133 8.58 -17.38 -13.65
N VAL A 134 7.70 -17.94 -12.81
CA VAL A 134 6.86 -17.16 -11.89
C VAL A 134 7.58 -17.06 -10.55
N LEU A 135 7.65 -15.85 -9.98
CA LEU A 135 8.30 -15.58 -8.69
C LEU A 135 7.29 -15.64 -7.56
N VAL A 136 6.21 -14.87 -7.67
CA VAL A 136 5.17 -14.74 -6.63
C VAL A 136 3.80 -14.73 -7.28
N TYR A 137 2.86 -15.53 -6.76
CA TYR A 137 1.46 -15.55 -7.20
C TYR A 137 0.52 -15.30 -6.03
N ARG A 138 -0.40 -14.33 -6.17
CA ARG A 138 -1.19 -13.77 -5.06
C ARG A 138 -2.72 -13.93 -5.23
N GLU A 139 -3.17 -14.92 -6.00
CA GLU A 139 -4.61 -15.16 -6.24
C GLU A 139 -5.06 -16.55 -5.74
N SER A 140 -6.33 -16.65 -5.31
CA SER A 140 -6.93 -17.88 -4.76
C SER A 140 -7.22 -18.98 -5.79
N ARG A 141 -7.12 -18.68 -7.10
CA ARG A 141 -7.18 -19.63 -8.22
C ARG A 141 -6.22 -19.20 -9.32
N GLY A 142 -5.74 -20.15 -10.13
CA GLY A 142 -4.91 -19.89 -11.31
C GLY A 142 -3.40 -20.02 -11.10
N SER A 143 -2.95 -20.50 -9.94
CA SER A 143 -1.53 -20.77 -9.68
C SER A 143 -0.91 -21.82 -10.62
N GLU A 144 -1.75 -22.54 -11.37
CA GLU A 144 -1.35 -23.40 -12.48
C GLU A 144 -0.56 -22.67 -13.57
N ILE A 145 -0.62 -21.33 -13.68
CA ILE A 145 0.24 -20.57 -14.58
C ILE A 145 1.74 -20.72 -14.24
N ALA A 146 2.09 -21.05 -13.00
CA ALA A 146 3.48 -21.29 -12.59
C ALA A 146 4.03 -22.66 -13.05
N LYS A 147 3.17 -23.57 -13.55
CA LYS A 147 3.59 -24.92 -13.94
C LYS A 147 4.46 -24.88 -15.21
N LYS A 148 5.65 -25.50 -15.16
CA LYS A 148 6.62 -25.55 -16.29
C LYS A 148 5.98 -25.95 -17.64
N ARG A 149 5.03 -26.88 -17.65
CA ARG A 149 4.28 -27.29 -18.86
C ARG A 149 3.48 -26.14 -19.49
N PHE A 150 2.87 -25.27 -18.69
CA PHE A 150 2.12 -24.12 -19.20
C PHE A 150 3.07 -23.03 -19.71
N LEU A 151 4.13 -22.72 -18.96
CA LEU A 151 5.13 -21.70 -19.31
C LEU A 151 5.92 -22.05 -20.58
N TYR A 152 6.18 -23.35 -20.83
CA TYR A 152 6.87 -23.82 -22.04
C TYR A 152 6.18 -23.39 -23.34
N GLN A 153 4.87 -23.15 -23.32
CA GLN A 153 4.10 -22.69 -24.49
C GLN A 153 4.59 -21.36 -25.05
N PHE A 154 5.25 -20.52 -24.26
CA PHE A 154 5.77 -19.24 -24.72
C PHE A 154 7.12 -19.34 -25.44
N LYS A 155 7.86 -20.43 -25.26
CA LYS A 155 9.22 -20.60 -25.79
C LYS A 155 9.26 -20.43 -27.32
N GLY A 156 10.23 -19.66 -27.81
CA GLY A 156 10.45 -19.36 -29.22
C GLY A 156 9.50 -18.33 -29.84
N LYS A 157 8.51 -17.82 -29.10
CA LYS A 157 7.61 -16.73 -29.58
C LYS A 157 8.30 -15.37 -29.48
N SER A 158 7.94 -14.45 -30.36
CA SER A 158 8.45 -13.07 -30.43
C SER A 158 7.30 -12.10 -30.79
N LEU A 159 7.56 -10.79 -30.87
CA LEU A 159 6.57 -9.81 -31.32
C LEU A 159 5.98 -10.08 -32.71
N LYS A 160 6.72 -10.80 -33.58
CA LYS A 160 6.26 -11.22 -34.91
C LYS A 160 5.22 -12.34 -34.85
N ASN A 161 5.22 -13.11 -33.76
CA ASN A 161 4.28 -14.21 -33.53
C ASN A 161 3.07 -13.70 -32.73
N LYS A 162 1.87 -14.12 -33.11
CA LYS A 162 0.68 -13.82 -32.32
C LYS A 162 0.72 -14.63 -31.01
N ILE A 163 0.40 -13.97 -29.90
CA ILE A 163 0.26 -14.57 -28.56
C ILE A 163 -1.22 -14.42 -28.16
N ARG A 164 -2.10 -15.16 -28.84
CA ARG A 164 -3.54 -15.19 -28.58
C ARG A 164 -3.89 -16.45 -27.79
N ILE A 165 -4.75 -16.27 -26.79
CA ILE A 165 -5.31 -17.34 -25.99
C ILE A 165 -6.26 -18.19 -26.86
N ASN A 166 -6.34 -19.49 -26.58
CA ASN A 166 -7.12 -20.48 -27.34
C ASN A 166 -6.72 -20.60 -28.83
N LYS A 167 -5.54 -20.10 -29.21
CA LYS A 167 -4.96 -20.26 -30.56
C LYS A 167 -3.45 -20.53 -30.49
N ASP A 168 -2.73 -19.63 -29.82
CA ASP A 168 -1.26 -19.67 -29.73
C ASP A 168 -0.78 -20.06 -28.31
N ILE A 169 -1.64 -19.88 -27.30
CA ILE A 169 -1.47 -20.31 -25.90
C ILE A 169 -2.76 -21.03 -25.46
N ILE A 170 -2.65 -22.25 -24.92
CA ILE A 170 -3.76 -23.02 -24.35
C ILE A 170 -4.17 -22.37 -23.03
N ASN A 171 -5.46 -22.07 -22.88
CA ASN A 171 -6.00 -21.47 -21.67
C ASN A 171 -6.11 -22.47 -20.52
N ILE A 172 -6.19 -21.96 -19.29
CA ILE A 172 -6.46 -22.76 -18.08
C ILE A 172 -7.89 -22.44 -17.61
N SER A 173 -8.75 -23.46 -17.55
CA SER A 173 -10.11 -23.34 -17.04
C SER A 173 -10.13 -22.79 -15.61
N GLY A 174 -10.93 -21.77 -15.35
CA GLY A 174 -10.98 -21.09 -14.06
C GLY A 174 -9.87 -20.05 -13.81
N ALA A 175 -8.87 -19.94 -14.69
CA ALA A 175 -7.73 -19.02 -14.58
C ALA A 175 -7.55 -18.09 -15.80
N THR A 176 -8.60 -17.92 -16.60
CA THR A 176 -8.56 -17.16 -17.86
C THR A 176 -8.00 -15.74 -17.68
N MET A 177 -8.37 -15.03 -16.61
CA MET A 177 -7.85 -13.67 -16.36
C MET A 177 -6.35 -13.68 -16.11
N SER A 178 -5.86 -14.61 -15.30
CA SER A 178 -4.43 -14.77 -15.00
C SER A 178 -3.65 -15.10 -16.29
N VAL A 179 -4.17 -15.98 -17.16
CA VAL A 179 -3.59 -16.26 -18.49
C VAL A 179 -3.62 -15.04 -19.42
N VAL A 180 -4.72 -14.28 -19.46
CA VAL A 180 -4.84 -13.01 -20.22
C VAL A 180 -3.77 -12.02 -19.78
N THR A 181 -3.65 -11.81 -18.48
CA THR A 181 -2.70 -10.92 -17.86
C THR A 181 -1.25 -11.33 -18.17
N MET A 182 -0.92 -12.63 -18.11
CA MET A 182 0.43 -13.10 -18.43
C MET A 182 0.77 -12.85 -19.90
N CYS A 183 -0.15 -13.12 -20.82
CA CYS A 183 0.04 -12.82 -22.24
C CYS A 183 0.28 -11.32 -22.49
N LYS A 184 -0.38 -10.44 -21.73
CA LYS A 184 -0.15 -8.98 -21.80
C LYS A 184 1.22 -8.59 -21.25
N GLY A 185 1.64 -9.12 -20.10
CA GLY A 185 2.94 -8.82 -19.50
C GLY A 185 4.13 -9.37 -20.31
N VAL A 186 4.00 -10.58 -20.87
CA VAL A 186 4.96 -11.12 -21.85
C VAL A 186 5.10 -10.20 -23.06
N LYS A 187 3.98 -9.69 -23.59
CA LYS A 187 4.01 -8.72 -24.69
C LYS A 187 4.65 -7.39 -24.27
N LYS A 188 4.41 -6.91 -23.04
CA LYS A 188 5.07 -5.73 -22.46
C LYS A 188 6.58 -5.90 -22.45
N VAL A 189 7.10 -6.98 -21.85
CA VAL A 189 8.54 -7.29 -21.79
C VAL A 189 9.15 -7.37 -23.20
N LEU A 190 8.54 -8.13 -24.10
CA LEU A 190 9.00 -8.22 -25.50
C LEU A 190 9.05 -6.85 -26.19
N THR A 191 8.08 -5.96 -25.94
CA THR A 191 8.04 -4.62 -26.55
C THR A 191 9.12 -3.70 -25.98
N VAL A 192 9.42 -3.80 -24.68
CA VAL A 192 10.49 -3.02 -24.04
C VAL A 192 11.87 -3.48 -24.54
N ILE A 193 12.13 -4.80 -24.57
CA ILE A 193 13.41 -5.34 -25.06
C ILE A 193 13.60 -5.00 -26.55
N ASP A 194 12.54 -5.10 -27.36
CA ASP A 194 12.58 -4.71 -28.78
C ASP A 194 12.87 -3.20 -28.97
N GLU A 195 12.18 -2.32 -28.26
CA GLU A 195 12.36 -0.87 -28.36
C GLU A 195 13.77 -0.42 -27.97
N PHE A 196 14.27 -0.90 -26.83
CA PHE A 196 15.53 -0.40 -26.28
C PHE A 196 16.77 -1.15 -26.77
N TYR A 197 16.71 -2.49 -26.90
CA TYR A 197 17.91 -3.30 -27.21
C TYR A 197 17.98 -3.82 -28.64
N LEU A 198 16.85 -4.21 -29.26
CA LEU A 198 16.89 -4.93 -30.55
C LEU A 198 16.65 -4.03 -31.77
N SER A 199 15.83 -2.99 -31.65
CA SER A 199 15.47 -2.07 -32.76
C SER A 199 16.45 -0.90 -32.95
N GLY A 200 17.64 -0.97 -32.32
CA GLY A 200 18.78 -0.08 -32.62
C GLY A 200 18.90 1.19 -31.77
N LYS A 201 17.90 1.59 -30.97
CA LYS A 201 17.98 2.80 -30.14
C LYS A 201 19.06 2.76 -29.05
N SER A 202 19.44 1.58 -28.55
CA SER A 202 20.53 1.44 -27.56
C SER A 202 21.51 0.30 -27.84
N ALA A 203 21.43 -0.39 -28.98
CA ALA A 203 22.34 -1.49 -29.32
C ALA A 203 23.82 -1.05 -29.27
N ASP A 204 24.13 0.10 -29.88
CA ASP A 204 25.47 0.70 -29.86
C ASP A 204 25.86 1.32 -28.50
N LYS A 205 24.92 1.40 -27.55
CA LYS A 205 25.12 1.92 -26.18
C LYS A 205 25.29 0.83 -25.13
N ILE A 206 25.11 -0.45 -25.45
CA ILE A 206 25.27 -1.56 -24.47
C ILE A 206 26.70 -1.60 -23.88
N ALA A 207 27.71 -1.12 -24.62
CA ALA A 207 29.08 -0.98 -24.11
C ALA A 207 29.28 0.23 -23.17
N SER A 208 28.45 1.28 -23.27
CA SER A 208 28.58 2.53 -22.50
C SER A 208 27.57 2.67 -21.36
N LEU A 209 26.60 1.77 -21.24
CA LEU A 209 25.66 1.72 -20.11
C LEU A 209 26.37 1.27 -18.83
N GLU A 210 26.01 1.89 -17.70
CA GLU A 210 26.54 1.55 -16.38
C GLU A 210 26.04 0.14 -15.98
N LYS A 211 26.88 -0.87 -16.22
CA LYS A 211 26.61 -2.26 -15.85
C LYS A 211 26.95 -2.48 -14.39
N ILE A 212 25.96 -2.86 -13.60
CA ILE A 212 26.14 -3.23 -12.20
C ILE A 212 25.92 -4.74 -12.09
N LYS A 213 26.76 -5.41 -11.29
CA LYS A 213 26.71 -6.86 -11.10
C LYS A 213 25.52 -7.25 -10.22
N TYR A 214 24.79 -8.27 -10.64
CA TYR A 214 23.72 -8.85 -9.86
C TYR A 214 24.27 -9.87 -8.85
N GLY A 215 24.01 -9.68 -7.56
CA GLY A 215 24.26 -10.70 -6.52
C GLY A 215 25.69 -10.80 -6.00
N ASN A 216 26.48 -9.72 -6.06
CA ASN A 216 27.79 -9.69 -5.39
C ASN A 216 27.63 -9.35 -3.90
N GLU A 217 27.68 -10.37 -3.03
CA GLU A 217 28.48 -10.22 -1.81
C GLU A 217 29.95 -10.21 -2.25
N ASP A 218 30.67 -9.12 -1.98
CA ASP A 218 32.09 -9.07 -2.26
C ASP A 218 32.83 -10.01 -1.30
N GLY A 219 33.14 -11.23 -1.76
CA GLY A 219 33.84 -12.30 -1.03
C GLY A 219 35.26 -11.98 -0.57
N THR A 220 35.64 -10.70 -0.55
CA THR A 220 36.86 -10.11 0.00
C THR A 220 36.65 -9.54 1.41
N GLY A 221 35.41 -9.49 1.91
CA GLY A 221 35.09 -8.91 3.23
C GLY A 221 35.20 -7.39 3.31
N GLN A 222 35.45 -6.71 2.18
CA GLN A 222 35.40 -5.25 2.12
C GLN A 222 33.93 -4.80 2.02
N LYS A 223 33.43 -4.10 3.04
CA LYS A 223 32.09 -3.51 3.01
C LYS A 223 31.97 -2.56 1.82
N GLN A 224 31.10 -2.92 0.88
CA GLN A 224 30.77 -2.10 -0.29
C GLN A 224 30.30 -0.71 0.16
N LYS A 225 30.88 0.35 -0.41
CA LYS A 225 30.65 1.73 0.06
C LYS A 225 29.22 2.18 -0.27
N LEU A 226 28.36 2.23 0.75
CA LEU A 226 26.98 2.70 0.63
C LEU A 226 26.94 4.14 0.11
N LYS A 227 25.96 4.40 -0.77
CA LYS A 227 25.66 5.70 -1.38
C LYS A 227 24.25 6.12 -0.96
N LEU A 228 24.04 7.43 -0.82
CA LEU A 228 22.75 8.02 -0.50
C LEU A 228 21.88 8.11 -1.75
N PHE A 229 20.62 7.70 -1.64
CA PHE A 229 19.59 7.89 -2.66
C PHE A 229 18.32 8.45 -2.00
N LYS A 230 17.67 9.42 -2.65
CA LYS A 230 16.38 9.99 -2.21
C LYS A 230 15.38 9.96 -3.36
N LYS A 231 14.11 9.66 -3.06
CA LYS A 231 13.00 9.70 -4.01
C LYS A 231 11.71 10.11 -3.32
N ALA A 232 10.88 10.88 -4.00
CA ALA A 232 9.57 11.32 -3.51
C ALA A 232 8.47 10.91 -4.50
N ALA A 233 7.28 10.62 -3.98
CA ALA A 233 6.08 10.28 -4.75
C ALA A 233 4.82 10.83 -4.07
N LEU A 234 3.71 10.94 -4.81
CA LEU A 234 2.41 11.23 -4.21
C LEU A 234 1.73 9.92 -3.78
N SER A 235 1.27 9.84 -2.52
CA SER A 235 0.54 8.70 -1.98
C SER A 235 -0.41 9.16 -0.87
N MET A 236 -1.57 8.49 -0.71
CA MET A 236 -2.63 8.84 0.25
C MET A 236 -3.01 10.34 0.30
N GLY A 237 -2.91 11.04 -0.84
CA GLY A 237 -3.23 12.47 -0.96
C GLY A 237 -2.15 13.45 -0.49
N THR A 238 -0.93 13.00 -0.18
CA THR A 238 0.20 13.84 0.21
C THR A 238 1.54 13.35 -0.37
N VAL A 239 2.66 14.01 -0.02
CA VAL A 239 4.01 13.61 -0.45
C VAL A 239 4.57 12.55 0.50
N PHE A 240 5.03 11.44 -0.08
CA PHE A 240 5.82 10.41 0.59
C PHE A 240 7.26 10.50 0.10
N GLU A 241 8.21 10.77 1.00
CA GLU A 241 9.64 10.80 0.72
C GLU A 241 10.34 9.60 1.35
N LEU A 242 11.30 9.05 0.60
CA LEU A 242 12.14 7.96 1.04
C LEU A 242 13.61 8.26 0.74
N THR A 243 14.43 8.24 1.78
CA THR A 243 15.88 8.38 1.74
C THR A 243 16.51 7.08 2.21
N ILE A 244 17.42 6.49 1.44
CA ILE A 244 18.07 5.21 1.75
C ILE A 244 19.56 5.24 1.45
N TYR A 245 20.33 4.50 2.25
CA TYR A 245 21.70 4.14 1.92
C TYR A 245 21.74 2.73 1.33
N ALA A 246 22.12 2.64 0.05
CA ALA A 246 22.21 1.39 -0.69
C ALA A 246 23.60 1.27 -1.34
N ALA A 247 24.04 0.06 -1.66
CA ALA A 247 25.34 -0.14 -2.31
C ALA A 247 25.38 0.42 -3.75
N ASP A 248 24.26 0.30 -4.45
CA ASP A 248 24.11 0.77 -5.82
C ASP A 248 22.71 1.34 -6.12
N LYS A 249 22.59 1.95 -7.30
CA LYS A 249 21.39 2.66 -7.75
C LYS A 249 20.20 1.74 -8.01
N TYR A 250 20.41 0.49 -8.41
CA TYR A 250 19.32 -0.44 -8.71
C TYR A 250 18.74 -1.05 -7.44
N ILE A 251 19.56 -1.40 -6.44
CA ILE A 251 19.05 -1.77 -5.12
C ILE A 251 18.15 -0.64 -4.60
N ALA A 252 18.57 0.62 -4.79
CA ALA A 252 17.77 1.78 -4.45
C ALA A 252 16.46 1.89 -5.28
N GLU A 253 16.52 1.88 -6.61
CA GLU A 253 15.34 2.03 -7.49
C GLU A 253 14.34 0.88 -7.33
N LYS A 254 14.80 -0.36 -7.18
CA LYS A 254 13.97 -1.53 -6.84
C LYS A 254 13.28 -1.28 -5.50
N THR A 255 14.03 -0.92 -4.47
CA THR A 255 13.48 -0.67 -3.13
C THR A 255 12.44 0.44 -3.14
N PHE A 256 12.71 1.56 -3.84
CA PHE A 256 11.74 2.64 -3.99
C PHE A 256 10.45 2.17 -4.66
N ASN A 257 10.55 1.38 -5.74
CA ASN A 257 9.38 0.82 -6.40
C ASN A 257 8.57 -0.09 -5.46
N ASP A 258 9.22 -0.99 -4.75
CA ASP A 258 8.55 -1.95 -3.86
C ASP A 258 7.82 -1.20 -2.71
N VAL A 259 8.45 -0.19 -2.13
CA VAL A 259 7.82 0.67 -1.10
C VAL A 259 6.65 1.46 -1.68
N PHE A 260 6.78 2.06 -2.87
CA PHE A 260 5.67 2.81 -3.48
C PHE A 260 4.52 1.91 -3.94
N GLN A 261 4.79 0.66 -4.34
CA GLN A 261 3.74 -0.32 -4.60
C GLN A 261 2.95 -0.63 -3.32
N GLU A 262 3.64 -0.79 -2.19
CA GLU A 262 3.01 -1.05 -0.90
C GLU A 262 2.18 0.14 -0.41
N THR A 263 2.69 1.38 -0.47
CA THR A 263 1.88 2.55 -0.06
C THR A 263 0.66 2.77 -0.96
N ASN A 264 0.76 2.49 -2.27
CA ASN A 264 -0.39 2.53 -3.18
C ASN A 264 -1.43 1.44 -2.85
N ARG A 265 -0.99 0.25 -2.43
CA ARG A 265 -1.88 -0.83 -1.95
C ARG A 265 -2.62 -0.40 -0.68
N LEU A 266 -1.92 0.24 0.26
CA LEU A 266 -2.48 0.74 1.52
C LEU A 266 -3.45 1.91 1.31
N ASP A 267 -3.18 2.80 0.35
CA ASP A 267 -4.14 3.83 -0.09
C ASP A 267 -5.42 3.20 -0.67
N TYR A 268 -5.34 2.06 -1.38
CA TYR A 268 -6.54 1.32 -1.81
C TYR A 268 -7.24 0.57 -0.66
N LEU A 269 -6.51 0.16 0.38
CA LEU A 269 -7.07 -0.48 1.57
C LEU A 269 -7.85 0.51 2.45
N MET A 270 -7.25 1.69 2.73
CA MET A 270 -7.67 2.58 3.82
C MET A 270 -8.27 3.93 3.38
N SER A 271 -8.28 4.30 2.09
CA SER A 271 -8.78 5.61 1.67
C SER A 271 -10.29 5.75 1.80
N ASN A 272 -10.78 6.76 2.52
CA ASN A 272 -12.17 7.19 2.53
C ASN A 272 -12.57 8.06 1.31
N TYR A 273 -11.59 8.56 0.54
CA TYR A 273 -11.83 9.37 -0.66
C TYR A 273 -12.13 8.52 -1.92
N LYS A 274 -11.59 7.30 -2.00
CA LYS A 274 -11.83 6.36 -3.11
C LYS A 274 -13.10 5.57 -2.84
N LYS A 275 -14.09 5.60 -3.74
CA LYS A 275 -15.39 4.91 -3.53
C LYS A 275 -15.26 3.39 -3.58
N GLU A 276 -14.22 2.91 -4.23
CA GLU A 276 -13.87 1.52 -4.51
C GLU A 276 -12.84 0.95 -3.53
N SER A 277 -12.38 1.73 -2.53
CA SER A 277 -11.47 1.21 -1.51
C SER A 277 -12.15 0.18 -0.60
N VAL A 278 -11.35 -0.66 0.05
CA VAL A 278 -11.86 -1.67 0.98
C VAL A 278 -12.57 -1.00 2.18
N LEU A 279 -12.02 0.08 2.72
CA LEU A 279 -12.68 0.87 3.77
C LEU A 279 -14.01 1.49 3.30
N SER A 280 -14.08 2.00 2.06
CA SER A 280 -15.32 2.58 1.53
C SER A 280 -16.37 1.53 1.16
N GLU A 281 -16.01 0.27 0.90
CA GLU A 281 -16.99 -0.83 0.87
C GLU A 281 -17.46 -1.15 2.29
N LEU A 282 -16.55 -1.33 3.25
CA LEU A 282 -16.88 -1.64 4.64
C LEU A 282 -17.84 -0.63 5.28
N ASN A 283 -17.60 0.67 5.07
CA ASN A 283 -18.45 1.75 5.58
C ASN A 283 -19.88 1.78 5.00
N LYS A 284 -20.12 1.16 3.83
CA LYS A 284 -21.47 1.01 3.26
C LYS A 284 -22.18 -0.23 3.81
N ASP A 285 -21.43 -1.30 4.07
CA ASP A 285 -22.03 -2.60 4.37
C ASP A 285 -22.23 -2.79 5.89
N ALA A 286 -21.28 -2.35 6.72
CA ALA A 286 -21.25 -2.60 8.17
C ALA A 286 -22.41 -1.94 8.96
N HIS A 287 -23.08 -0.93 8.40
CA HIS A 287 -24.28 -0.32 8.98
C HIS A 287 -25.55 -1.15 8.78
N THR A 288 -25.54 -2.15 7.89
CA THR A 288 -26.70 -3.03 7.63
C THR A 288 -26.67 -4.32 8.47
N GLY A 289 -25.49 -4.67 8.99
CA GLY A 289 -25.24 -5.88 9.78
C GLY A 289 -23.73 -6.20 9.80
N PRO A 290 -23.33 -7.40 10.28
CA PRO A 290 -21.94 -7.84 10.24
C PRO A 290 -21.43 -8.05 8.80
N ALA A 291 -20.56 -7.16 8.35
CA ALA A 291 -19.89 -7.21 7.05
C ALA A 291 -18.55 -7.93 7.14
N GLU A 292 -18.21 -8.78 6.16
CA GLU A 292 -16.89 -9.41 6.08
C GLU A 292 -15.79 -8.37 5.88
N CYS A 293 -14.77 -8.38 6.74
CA CYS A 293 -13.69 -7.40 6.71
C CYS A 293 -12.39 -8.05 6.20
N ASN A 294 -11.62 -7.30 5.42
CA ASN A 294 -10.25 -7.69 5.10
C ASN A 294 -9.44 -7.80 6.39
N LYS A 295 -8.69 -8.89 6.57
CA LYS A 295 -7.94 -9.16 7.81
C LYS A 295 -7.04 -7.98 8.21
N GLU A 296 -6.27 -7.43 7.28
CA GLU A 296 -5.34 -6.34 7.57
C GLU A 296 -6.07 -5.05 7.96
N LEU A 297 -7.20 -4.76 7.29
CA LEU A 297 -8.05 -3.64 7.68
C LEU A 297 -8.65 -3.84 9.08
N ALA A 298 -9.11 -5.04 9.41
CA ALA A 298 -9.61 -5.37 10.74
C ALA A 298 -8.51 -5.24 11.81
N ASP A 299 -7.28 -5.71 11.53
CA ASP A 299 -6.13 -5.60 12.43
C ASP A 299 -5.72 -4.10 12.64
N VAL A 300 -5.91 -3.22 11.65
CA VAL A 300 -5.72 -1.76 11.79
C VAL A 300 -6.86 -1.11 12.60
N ILE A 301 -8.11 -1.53 12.38
CA ILE A 301 -9.26 -1.05 13.18
C ILE A 301 -9.07 -1.46 14.64
N GLU A 302 -8.68 -2.70 14.95
CA GLU A 302 -8.42 -3.16 16.32
C GLU A 302 -7.34 -2.34 17.03
N GLN A 303 -6.21 -2.06 16.37
CA GLN A 303 -5.17 -1.15 16.90
C GLN A 303 -5.74 0.26 17.14
N SER A 304 -6.60 0.75 16.25
CA SER A 304 -7.26 2.05 16.40
C SER A 304 -8.18 2.09 17.63
N LEU A 305 -8.92 1.00 17.91
CA LEU A 305 -9.75 0.89 19.11
C LEU A 305 -8.90 0.91 20.39
N GLN A 306 -7.72 0.26 20.39
CA GLN A 306 -6.79 0.29 21.53
C GLN A 306 -6.29 1.71 21.82
N TYR A 307 -5.94 2.49 20.79
CA TYR A 307 -5.59 3.91 20.99
C TYR A 307 -6.80 4.76 21.43
N SER A 308 -8.01 4.41 20.98
CA SER A 308 -9.24 5.06 21.45
C SER A 308 -9.48 4.80 22.95
N GLU A 309 -9.22 3.58 23.43
CA GLU A 309 -9.31 3.25 24.86
C GLU A 309 -8.24 3.96 25.70
N ILE A 310 -6.98 3.93 25.25
CA ILE A 310 -5.84 4.55 25.97
C ILE A 310 -6.01 6.08 26.08
N THR A 311 -6.65 6.70 25.10
CA THR A 311 -6.88 8.16 25.05
C THR A 311 -8.27 8.60 25.56
N ASP A 312 -9.06 7.70 26.15
CA ASP A 312 -10.43 7.95 26.62
C ASP A 312 -11.32 8.61 25.53
N GLY A 313 -11.28 8.03 24.34
CA GLY A 313 -12.00 8.46 23.14
C GLY A 313 -11.52 9.78 22.53
N ALA A 314 -10.37 10.34 22.94
CA ALA A 314 -9.83 11.54 22.32
C ALA A 314 -9.29 11.28 20.90
N PHE A 315 -8.64 10.14 20.70
CA PHE A 315 -8.47 9.55 19.36
C PHE A 315 -9.70 8.68 19.08
N ASP A 316 -10.42 8.92 17.98
CA ASP A 316 -11.56 8.11 17.57
C ASP A 316 -11.67 8.03 16.04
N ILE A 317 -11.55 6.81 15.50
CA ILE A 317 -11.65 6.58 14.05
C ILE A 317 -13.08 6.69 13.52
N THR A 318 -14.11 6.85 14.35
CA THR A 318 -15.49 7.06 13.88
C THR A 318 -15.80 8.53 13.55
N ILE A 319 -14.80 9.41 13.51
CA ILE A 319 -14.93 10.87 13.25
C ILE A 319 -15.50 11.23 11.86
N GLY A 320 -15.62 10.28 10.94
CA GLY A 320 -16.07 10.49 9.55
C GLY A 320 -17.34 11.34 9.36
N PRO A 321 -18.42 11.15 10.15
CA PRO A 321 -19.64 11.96 10.06
C PRO A 321 -19.39 13.44 10.38
N LEU A 322 -18.59 13.73 11.41
CA LEU A 322 -18.21 15.10 11.78
C LEU A 322 -17.31 15.74 10.72
N MET A 323 -16.29 15.02 10.23
CA MET A 323 -15.40 15.49 9.15
C MET A 323 -16.18 15.88 7.88
N LYS A 324 -17.22 15.09 7.55
CA LYS A 324 -18.16 15.38 6.46
C LYS A 324 -19.06 16.58 6.77
N LYS A 325 -19.57 16.70 8.00
CA LYS A 325 -20.49 17.76 8.44
C LYS A 325 -19.84 19.15 8.49
N TRP A 326 -18.58 19.22 8.89
CA TRP A 326 -17.73 20.42 8.87
C TRP A 326 -17.19 20.78 7.47
N GLY A 327 -17.27 19.86 6.49
CA GLY A 327 -16.89 20.10 5.10
C GLY A 327 -15.42 19.83 4.76
N PHE A 328 -14.62 19.29 5.69
CA PHE A 328 -13.18 19.08 5.51
C PHE A 328 -12.85 18.16 4.32
N PHE A 329 -13.67 17.14 4.03
CA PHE A 329 -13.46 16.27 2.86
C PHE A 329 -13.56 16.99 1.51
N LYS A 330 -14.28 18.11 1.44
CA LYS A 330 -14.49 18.86 0.20
C LYS A 330 -13.73 20.18 0.13
N LYS A 331 -13.11 20.62 1.24
CA LYS A 331 -12.58 21.98 1.43
C LYS A 331 -13.66 23.08 1.33
N GLU A 332 -14.93 22.70 1.52
CA GLU A 332 -16.12 23.59 1.57
C GLU A 332 -16.43 23.96 3.04
N GLY A 333 -15.41 24.40 3.79
CA GLY A 333 -15.47 24.52 5.26
C GLY A 333 -16.63 25.38 5.76
N ARG A 334 -17.42 24.85 6.70
CA ARG A 334 -18.56 25.55 7.33
C ARG A 334 -18.62 25.27 8.82
N ILE A 335 -19.28 26.14 9.57
CA ILE A 335 -19.61 25.93 10.98
C ILE A 335 -21.00 25.27 11.06
N PRO A 336 -21.13 24.04 11.59
CA PRO A 336 -22.43 23.41 11.87
C PRO A 336 -23.12 24.06 13.08
N ASP A 337 -24.44 24.03 13.14
CA ASP A 337 -25.19 24.45 14.33
C ASP A 337 -25.16 23.39 15.45
N LYS A 338 -25.74 23.70 16.63
CA LYS A 338 -25.61 22.84 17.81
C LYS A 338 -26.42 21.56 17.66
N GLU A 339 -27.59 21.65 17.05
CA GLU A 339 -28.53 20.58 16.79
C GLU A 339 -27.97 19.61 15.74
N GLU A 340 -27.33 20.15 14.70
CA GLU A 340 -26.56 19.43 13.69
C GLU A 340 -25.35 18.67 14.25
N LEU A 341 -24.68 19.19 15.29
CA LEU A 341 -23.60 18.47 15.96
C LEU A 341 -24.15 17.41 16.93
N ALA A 342 -25.13 17.77 17.77
CA ALA A 342 -25.69 16.89 18.79
C ALA A 342 -26.26 15.59 18.18
N SER A 343 -26.92 15.68 17.03
CA SER A 343 -27.44 14.51 16.29
C SER A 343 -26.37 13.58 15.72
N LEU A 344 -25.10 14.01 15.63
CA LEU A 344 -23.98 13.18 15.17
C LEU A 344 -23.12 12.61 16.30
N LEU A 345 -23.19 13.16 17.52
CA LEU A 345 -22.37 12.66 18.63
C LEU A 345 -22.68 11.19 19.00
N GLU A 346 -23.91 10.73 18.78
CA GLU A 346 -24.28 9.32 19.00
C GLU A 346 -23.68 8.37 17.95
N SER A 347 -23.33 8.85 16.75
CA SER A 347 -22.71 8.03 15.70
C SER A 347 -21.18 8.06 15.75
N VAL A 348 -20.59 9.07 16.40
CA VAL A 348 -19.16 9.18 16.65
C VAL A 348 -18.81 8.62 18.03
N SER A 349 -18.61 7.31 18.08
CA SER A 349 -17.93 6.64 19.18
C SER A 349 -17.29 5.35 18.70
N TYR A 350 -16.03 5.11 19.03
CA TYR A 350 -15.32 3.85 18.77
C TYR A 350 -16.08 2.63 19.35
N LYS A 351 -16.86 2.85 20.42
CA LYS A 351 -17.74 1.85 21.05
C LYS A 351 -18.93 1.43 20.17
N ASN A 352 -19.19 2.12 19.06
CA ASN A 352 -20.16 1.71 18.04
C ASN A 352 -19.62 0.61 17.12
N ILE A 353 -18.30 0.44 17.04
CA ILE A 353 -17.67 -0.62 16.25
C ILE A 353 -17.73 -1.93 17.05
N ILE A 354 -18.27 -2.97 16.43
CA ILE A 354 -18.21 -4.36 16.91
C ILE A 354 -17.35 -5.14 15.92
N ILE A 355 -16.41 -5.93 16.42
CA ILE A 355 -15.59 -6.85 15.64
C ILE A 355 -15.79 -8.26 16.20
N GLU A 356 -16.12 -9.21 15.32
CA GLU A 356 -16.36 -10.61 15.69
C GLU A 356 -15.55 -11.55 14.79
N GLU A 357 -15.09 -12.67 15.34
CA GLU A 357 -14.48 -13.75 14.57
C GLU A 357 -15.52 -14.83 14.22
N LYS A 358 -15.59 -15.18 12.94
CA LYS A 358 -16.52 -16.17 12.40
C LYS A 358 -15.77 -17.29 11.69
N THR A 359 -15.78 -18.49 12.27
CA THR A 359 -15.24 -19.68 11.59
C THR A 359 -16.25 -20.26 10.61
N ILE A 360 -15.98 -20.06 9.32
CA ILE A 360 -16.69 -20.67 8.20
C ILE A 360 -16.16 -22.10 8.01
N LYS A 361 -17.01 -23.10 8.29
CA LYS A 361 -16.71 -24.52 8.06
C LYS A 361 -17.26 -24.96 6.70
N SER A 362 -16.50 -25.75 5.96
CA SER A 362 -16.92 -26.37 4.70
C SER A 362 -16.70 -27.88 4.75
N LEU A 363 -17.56 -28.65 4.08
CA LEU A 363 -17.37 -30.10 3.94
C LEU A 363 -16.20 -30.48 3.02
N LEU A 364 -15.66 -29.52 2.26
CA LEU A 364 -14.65 -29.75 1.21
C LEU A 364 -13.39 -28.88 1.36
N LYS A 365 -13.26 -28.10 2.45
CA LYS A 365 -12.13 -27.22 2.72
C LYS A 365 -11.91 -27.07 4.21
N ASP A 366 -10.66 -26.82 4.59
CA ASP A 366 -10.30 -26.47 5.96
C ASP A 366 -11.11 -25.28 6.49
N PRO A 367 -11.45 -25.24 7.79
CA PRO A 367 -12.16 -24.11 8.37
C PRO A 367 -11.39 -22.80 8.19
N ILE A 368 -12.10 -21.75 7.79
CA ILE A 368 -11.55 -20.40 7.63
C ILE A 368 -12.17 -19.50 8.69
N THR A 369 -11.35 -18.87 9.54
CA THR A 369 -11.81 -17.75 10.37
C THR A 369 -11.70 -16.46 9.58
N VAL A 370 -12.82 -15.72 9.50
CA VAL A 370 -12.88 -14.34 8.99
C VAL A 370 -13.24 -13.41 10.14
N LYS A 371 -12.81 -12.15 10.08
CA LYS A 371 -13.29 -11.08 10.96
C LYS A 371 -14.46 -10.37 10.28
N THR A 372 -15.53 -10.12 11.02
CA THR A 372 -16.68 -9.31 10.58
C THR A 372 -16.77 -8.04 11.41
N VAL A 373 -17.12 -6.92 10.79
CA VAL A 373 -17.31 -5.63 11.45
C VAL A 373 -18.77 -5.19 11.31
N HIS A 374 -19.34 -4.66 12.39
CA HIS A 374 -20.69 -4.10 12.43
C HIS A 374 -20.70 -2.76 13.18
N PHE A 375 -21.54 -1.83 12.75
CA PHE A 375 -21.77 -0.55 13.43
C PHE A 375 -23.13 -0.55 14.16
N LYS A 376 -23.10 -0.28 15.47
CA LYS A 376 -24.32 -0.16 16.31
C LYS A 376 -25.22 1.00 15.90
N ASN A 377 -24.64 2.08 15.37
CA ASN A 377 -25.34 3.26 14.89
C ASN A 377 -25.24 3.31 13.36
N ALA A 378 -26.36 3.56 12.68
CA ALA A 378 -26.45 3.53 11.22
C ALA A 378 -25.63 4.63 10.52
N ASP A 379 -25.35 5.74 11.20
CA ASP A 379 -24.57 6.86 10.67
C ASP A 379 -23.07 6.79 11.00
N THR A 380 -22.61 5.78 11.75
CA THR A 380 -21.17 5.60 12.06
C THR A 380 -20.38 5.35 10.78
N GLN A 381 -19.25 6.06 10.62
CA GLN A 381 -18.35 5.90 9.47
C GLN A 381 -16.90 5.97 9.94
N ILE A 382 -16.10 4.95 9.58
CA ILE A 382 -14.68 4.90 9.91
C ILE A 382 -13.87 5.81 8.97
N ASP A 383 -13.00 6.62 9.55
CA ASP A 383 -11.94 7.40 8.92
C ASP A 383 -10.60 7.04 9.60
N LEU A 384 -9.61 6.60 8.81
CA LEU A 384 -8.29 6.22 9.30
C LEU A 384 -7.24 7.33 9.12
N GLY A 385 -7.64 8.58 8.85
CA GLY A 385 -6.72 9.69 8.56
C GLY A 385 -5.69 10.01 9.65
N GLY A 386 -6.01 9.74 10.91
CA GLY A 386 -5.12 9.94 12.08
C GLY A 386 -4.25 8.72 12.45
N ILE A 387 -4.20 7.67 11.64
CA ILE A 387 -3.39 6.46 11.91
C ILE A 387 -2.81 5.80 10.65
N GLY A 388 -3.47 5.98 9.50
CA GLY A 388 -3.12 5.31 8.24
C GLY A 388 -1.78 5.73 7.64
N LYS A 389 -1.27 6.94 7.95
CA LYS A 389 0.05 7.38 7.49
C LYS A 389 1.13 6.69 8.31
N GLY A 390 0.98 6.68 9.64
CA GLY A 390 1.83 5.91 10.55
C GLY A 390 1.89 4.43 10.18
N TYR A 391 0.75 3.81 9.89
CA TYR A 391 0.69 2.42 9.42
C TYR A 391 1.42 2.21 8.09
N ALA A 392 1.24 3.12 7.12
CA ALA A 392 1.97 3.06 5.85
C ALA A 392 3.48 3.22 6.01
N VAL A 393 3.94 4.04 6.97
CA VAL A 393 5.36 4.19 7.31
C VAL A 393 5.92 2.89 7.94
N ASP A 394 5.21 2.26 8.87
CA ASP A 394 5.63 0.98 9.45
C ASP A 394 5.69 -0.16 8.40
N MET A 395 4.74 -0.18 7.46
CA MET A 395 4.72 -1.16 6.37
C MET A 395 5.84 -0.90 5.36
N ALA A 396 6.09 0.36 5.00
CA ALA A 396 7.26 0.74 4.21
C ALA A 396 8.57 0.32 4.90
N ALA A 397 8.72 0.53 6.21
CA ALA A 397 9.87 0.09 6.98
C ALA A 397 10.07 -1.44 6.95
N LYS A 398 9.00 -2.24 6.93
CA LYS A 398 9.09 -3.70 6.73
C LYS A 398 9.60 -4.04 5.34
N VAL A 399 9.14 -3.35 4.29
CA VAL A 399 9.63 -3.55 2.90
C VAL A 399 11.11 -3.16 2.75
N LEU A 400 11.57 -2.08 3.41
CA LEU A 400 12.99 -1.71 3.45
C LEU A 400 13.85 -2.81 4.05
N LYS A 401 13.44 -3.36 5.21
CA LYS A 401 14.13 -4.47 5.89
C LYS A 401 14.14 -5.74 5.02
N GLN A 402 13.05 -6.05 4.33
CA GLN A 402 12.97 -7.18 3.40
C GLN A 402 13.89 -7.01 2.17
N ASN A 403 14.14 -5.78 1.73
CA ASN A 403 15.09 -5.45 0.66
C ASN A 403 16.54 -5.28 1.15
N GLY A 404 16.84 -5.61 2.42
CA GLY A 404 18.20 -5.56 2.98
C GLY A 404 18.76 -4.15 3.22
N ILE A 405 17.93 -3.11 3.15
CA ILE A 405 18.34 -1.74 3.50
C ILE A 405 18.49 -1.64 5.01
N ASN A 406 19.69 -1.29 5.48
CA ASN A 406 20.05 -1.18 6.89
C ASN A 406 20.15 0.27 7.39
N SER A 407 19.91 1.25 6.53
CA SER A 407 19.95 2.67 6.89
C SER A 407 19.02 3.47 5.97
N ALA A 408 17.99 4.08 6.57
CA ALA A 408 16.92 4.77 5.85
C ALA A 408 16.21 5.83 6.71
N LEU A 409 15.59 6.79 6.03
CA LEU A 409 14.62 7.73 6.58
C LEU A 409 13.40 7.77 5.66
N ILE A 410 12.23 7.51 6.24
CA ILE A 410 10.91 7.70 5.64
C ILE A 410 10.36 9.02 6.17
N ASN A 411 9.77 9.87 5.32
CA ASN A 411 8.97 11.02 5.74
C ASN A 411 7.65 11.03 4.94
N PHE A 412 6.52 10.83 5.62
CA PHE A 412 5.20 10.84 5.01
C PHE A 412 4.37 12.00 5.57
N ALA A 413 4.69 13.22 5.14
CA ALA A 413 4.10 14.46 5.65
C ALA A 413 4.15 14.52 7.19
N GLY A 414 5.37 14.63 7.75
CA GLY A 414 5.60 14.76 9.19
C GLY A 414 5.58 13.43 9.95
N ASN A 415 4.98 12.38 9.37
CA ASN A 415 5.12 11.01 9.86
C ASN A 415 6.47 10.45 9.41
N ILE A 416 7.48 10.58 10.26
CA ILE A 416 8.86 10.17 10.01
C ILE A 416 9.12 8.81 10.66
N TYR A 417 9.91 7.97 10.00
CA TYR A 417 10.58 6.85 10.65
C TYR A 417 12.03 6.76 10.21
N THR A 418 12.91 6.61 11.18
CA THR A 418 14.34 6.40 10.97
C THR A 418 14.67 4.94 11.21
N PHE A 419 15.51 4.36 10.36
CA PHE A 419 16.04 3.02 10.51
C PHE A 419 17.55 3.02 10.35
N GLY A 420 18.27 2.38 11.28
CA GLY A 420 19.72 2.48 11.38
C GLY A 420 20.19 3.94 11.48
N THR A 421 21.42 4.20 11.02
CA THR A 421 22.00 5.55 11.00
C THR A 421 22.72 5.84 9.69
N PRO A 422 22.93 7.12 9.33
CA PRO A 422 23.81 7.49 8.22
C PRO A 422 25.24 6.94 8.44
N PRO A 423 25.96 6.51 7.38
CA PRO A 423 27.33 6.01 7.52
C PRO A 423 28.26 7.03 8.19
N GLY A 424 28.86 6.65 9.32
CA GLY A 424 29.72 7.53 10.12
C GLY A 424 28.96 8.51 11.03
N LYS A 425 27.69 8.26 11.33
CA LYS A 425 26.87 8.98 12.30
C LYS A 425 26.17 8.02 13.25
N ASP A 426 25.88 8.48 14.46
CA ASP A 426 25.21 7.70 15.52
C ASP A 426 23.68 7.94 15.57
N SER A 427 23.20 8.97 14.87
CA SER A 427 21.83 9.46 14.83
C SER A 427 21.47 10.02 13.44
N TRP A 428 20.17 10.17 13.18
CA TRP A 428 19.59 11.06 12.18
C TRP A 428 19.18 12.37 12.86
N VAL A 429 19.43 13.51 12.21
CA VAL A 429 19.00 14.84 12.69
C VAL A 429 17.68 15.22 12.01
N ILE A 430 16.64 15.42 12.81
CA ILE A 430 15.28 15.78 12.35
C ILE A 430 14.95 17.19 12.84
N GLY A 431 14.56 18.08 11.94
CA GLY A 431 14.10 19.43 12.29
C GLY A 431 12.62 19.47 12.65
N LEU A 432 12.27 20.19 13.72
CA LEU A 432 10.89 20.56 14.06
C LEU A 432 10.57 21.93 13.46
N GLN A 433 9.63 22.00 12.50
CA GLN A 433 9.20 23.27 11.93
C GLN A 433 8.48 24.13 12.98
N HIS A 434 8.66 25.45 12.89
CA HIS A 434 7.93 26.40 13.70
C HIS A 434 6.47 26.55 13.17
N PRO A 435 5.43 26.30 13.98
CA PRO A 435 4.04 26.14 13.51
C PRO A 435 3.35 27.45 13.07
N ARG A 436 4.08 28.56 13.04
CA ARG A 436 3.64 29.88 12.55
C ARG A 436 4.63 30.51 11.57
N GLU A 437 5.80 29.91 11.33
CA GLU A 437 6.84 30.43 10.43
C GLU A 437 7.28 29.31 9.48
N SER A 438 6.86 29.39 8.21
CA SER A 438 7.02 28.29 7.24
C SER A 438 8.46 27.93 6.88
N GLU A 439 9.43 28.80 7.18
CA GLU A 439 10.86 28.53 6.99
C GLU A 439 11.63 28.52 8.33
N GLY A 440 10.93 28.66 9.46
CA GLY A 440 11.51 28.61 10.81
C GLY A 440 11.62 27.17 11.33
N LEU A 441 12.69 26.88 12.06
CA LEU A 441 12.85 25.66 12.86
C LEU A 441 12.80 26.01 14.34
N LEU A 442 11.86 25.43 15.09
CA LEU A 442 11.80 25.55 16.54
C LEU A 442 12.99 24.84 17.22
N GLY A 443 13.49 23.77 16.60
CA GLY A 443 14.60 23.00 17.12
C GLY A 443 14.88 21.75 16.29
N THR A 444 15.74 20.89 16.82
CA THR A 444 16.11 19.61 16.21
C THR A 444 16.09 18.48 17.23
N PHE A 445 15.89 17.26 16.75
CA PHE A 445 16.04 16.03 17.52
C PHE A 445 17.07 15.13 16.87
N GLU A 446 17.83 14.41 17.68
CA GLU A 446 18.70 13.32 17.22
C GLU A 446 18.07 11.97 17.55
N ILE A 447 17.71 11.20 16.52
CA ILE A 447 16.99 9.93 16.68
C ILE A 447 17.61 8.79 15.87
N LYS A 448 17.37 7.56 16.33
CA LYS A 448 17.80 6.33 15.67
C LYS A 448 16.75 5.26 15.94
N ASP A 449 16.34 4.54 14.90
CA ASP A 449 15.35 3.46 14.99
C ASP A 449 14.00 3.89 15.61
N LYS A 450 13.69 5.20 15.59
CA LYS A 450 12.46 5.82 16.12
C LYS A 450 11.56 6.38 15.01
N ALA A 451 10.27 6.39 15.30
CA ALA A 451 9.25 7.16 14.61
C ALA A 451 9.02 8.53 15.26
N VAL A 452 8.62 9.50 14.44
CA VAL A 452 8.11 10.81 14.86
C VAL A 452 6.81 11.06 14.12
N SER A 453 5.79 11.62 14.79
CA SER A 453 4.61 12.15 14.11
C SER A 453 4.20 13.47 14.74
N THR A 454 3.87 14.44 13.90
CA THR A 454 3.38 15.76 14.29
C THR A 454 1.93 15.92 13.84
N SER A 455 1.07 16.39 14.73
CA SER A 455 -0.30 16.81 14.44
C SER A 455 -0.44 18.30 14.71
N GLY A 456 -0.86 19.09 13.72
CA GLY A 456 -0.89 20.56 13.80
C GLY A 456 -2.21 21.20 13.36
N ASP A 457 -2.52 22.37 13.91
CA ASP A 457 -3.69 23.18 13.51
C ASP A 457 -3.54 23.84 12.12
N TYR A 458 -2.33 23.81 11.57
CA TYR A 458 -1.91 24.56 10.39
C TYR A 458 -1.90 23.75 9.08
N GLU A 459 -1.96 22.41 9.12
CA GLU A 459 -1.96 21.59 7.89
C GLU A 459 -3.25 21.74 7.05
N LYS A 460 -4.39 21.66 7.73
CA LYS A 460 -5.73 21.72 7.12
C LYS A 460 -6.65 22.47 8.06
N PHE A 461 -7.01 23.68 7.65
CA PHE A 461 -7.95 24.55 8.34
C PHE A 461 -8.78 25.34 7.34
N PHE A 462 -9.83 25.99 7.85
CA PHE A 462 -10.50 27.09 7.18
C PHE A 462 -10.69 28.25 8.15
N THR A 463 -10.98 29.44 7.63
CA THR A 463 -11.15 30.66 8.44
C THR A 463 -12.55 31.23 8.26
N VAL A 464 -13.24 31.51 9.36
CA VAL A 464 -14.54 32.22 9.36
C VAL A 464 -14.43 33.34 10.40
N GLU A 465 -14.81 34.57 10.01
CA GLU A 465 -14.78 35.76 10.88
C GLU A 465 -13.42 36.01 11.56
N GLY A 466 -12.33 35.65 10.89
CA GLY A 466 -10.96 35.75 11.42
C GLY A 466 -10.53 34.61 12.34
N LYS A 467 -11.45 33.75 12.80
CA LYS A 467 -11.13 32.56 13.60
C LYS A 467 -10.77 31.38 12.70
N ARG A 468 -9.67 30.68 13.03
CA ARG A 468 -9.23 29.43 12.39
C ARG A 468 -9.97 28.23 12.97
N TYR A 469 -10.35 27.29 12.11
CA TYR A 469 -10.94 26.00 12.47
C TYR A 469 -10.11 24.88 11.85
N SER A 470 -9.36 24.15 12.70
CA SER A 470 -8.57 22.98 12.29
C SER A 470 -9.45 21.77 11.99
N HIS A 471 -8.94 20.89 11.12
CA HIS A 471 -9.51 19.57 10.86
C HIS A 471 -9.43 18.57 12.03
N ILE A 472 -8.68 18.88 13.10
CA ILE A 472 -8.60 18.03 14.30
C ILE A 472 -9.80 18.37 15.21
N ILE A 473 -10.80 17.49 15.20
CA ILE A 473 -12.07 17.62 15.92
C ILE A 473 -12.05 16.76 17.18
N ASP A 474 -12.50 17.30 18.32
CA ASP A 474 -12.78 16.50 19.52
C ASP A 474 -14.11 15.73 19.32
N PRO A 475 -14.09 14.39 19.20
CA PRO A 475 -15.29 13.58 18.96
C PRO A 475 -16.32 13.69 20.08
N ARG A 476 -15.90 14.04 21.31
CA ARG A 476 -16.77 14.18 22.49
C ARG A 476 -17.58 15.47 22.47
N THR A 477 -17.13 16.48 21.71
CA THR A 477 -17.80 17.80 21.62
C THR A 477 -18.32 18.14 20.23
N GLY A 478 -17.84 17.43 19.19
CA GLY A 478 -18.16 17.67 17.80
C GLY A 478 -17.47 18.89 17.19
N LYS A 479 -16.50 19.51 17.88
CA LYS A 479 -15.86 20.77 17.48
C LYS A 479 -14.35 20.64 17.30
N PRO A 480 -13.73 21.45 16.42
CA PRO A 480 -12.29 21.63 16.38
C PRO A 480 -11.69 21.94 17.76
N VAL A 481 -10.53 21.38 18.04
CA VAL A 481 -9.75 21.68 19.26
C VAL A 481 -9.23 23.12 19.22
N GLU A 482 -9.21 23.78 20.37
CA GLU A 482 -8.73 25.17 20.54
C GLU A 482 -7.54 25.21 21.51
N GLY A 483 -6.65 26.21 21.37
CA GLY A 483 -5.51 26.46 22.25
C GLY A 483 -4.27 25.56 22.04
N ILE A 484 -4.42 24.36 21.44
CA ILE A 484 -3.29 23.53 21.02
C ILE A 484 -2.93 23.86 19.57
N VAL A 485 -1.63 24.04 19.32
CA VAL A 485 -1.07 24.45 18.03
C VAL A 485 -0.41 23.28 17.31
N SER A 486 0.42 22.52 18.03
CA SER A 486 1.12 21.36 17.50
C SER A 486 1.38 20.34 18.60
N VAL A 487 1.34 19.05 18.25
CA VAL A 487 1.78 17.95 19.11
C VAL A 487 2.70 17.05 18.30
N THR A 488 3.94 16.91 18.77
CA THR A 488 4.92 15.96 18.21
C THR A 488 5.11 14.81 19.19
N ILE A 489 5.00 13.57 18.69
CA ILE A 489 5.23 12.34 19.45
C ILE A 489 6.41 11.57 18.86
N VAL A 490 7.30 11.06 19.71
CA VAL A 490 8.44 10.20 19.34
C VAL A 490 8.30 8.85 20.06
N THR A 491 8.39 7.74 19.32
CA THR A 491 8.25 6.37 19.84
C THR A 491 8.85 5.35 18.85
N ASP A 492 8.82 4.05 19.13
CA ASP A 492 9.43 3.01 18.27
C ASP A 492 8.62 2.66 17.02
N ASN A 493 7.37 3.13 16.94
CA ASN A 493 6.38 2.67 15.97
C ASN A 493 5.58 3.82 15.37
N ALA A 494 5.50 3.91 14.04
CA ALA A 494 4.90 5.05 13.37
C ALA A 494 3.37 5.06 13.48
N THR A 495 2.71 3.90 13.48
CA THR A 495 1.27 3.76 13.76
C THR A 495 0.91 4.36 15.13
N ARG A 496 1.71 4.05 16.16
CA ARG A 496 1.59 4.58 17.52
C ARG A 496 1.82 6.09 17.57
N ALA A 497 2.81 6.60 16.82
CA ALA A 497 3.09 8.02 16.74
C ALA A 497 1.91 8.83 16.15
N ASP A 498 1.36 8.41 15.00
CA ASP A 498 0.24 9.09 14.30
C ASP A 498 -1.03 9.14 15.16
N ALA A 499 -1.39 8.00 15.76
CA ALA A 499 -2.57 7.89 16.62
C ALA A 499 -2.43 8.68 17.93
N LEU A 500 -1.26 8.62 18.58
CA LEU A 500 -1.01 9.36 19.82
C LEU A 500 -0.84 10.85 19.58
N SER A 501 -0.23 11.31 18.47
CA SER A 501 -0.11 12.75 18.20
C SER A 501 -1.50 13.38 18.03
N THR A 502 -2.41 12.69 17.33
CA THR A 502 -3.82 13.08 17.23
C THR A 502 -4.53 13.03 18.58
N GLY A 503 -4.41 11.92 19.33
CA GLY A 503 -5.10 11.74 20.60
C GLY A 503 -4.65 12.72 21.71
N VAL A 504 -3.35 12.99 21.81
CA VAL A 504 -2.77 13.98 22.73
C VAL A 504 -3.20 15.39 22.36
N PHE A 505 -3.27 15.73 21.07
CA PHE A 505 -3.82 17.01 20.60
C PHE A 505 -5.24 17.23 21.11
N VAL A 506 -6.11 16.21 21.00
CA VAL A 506 -7.51 16.26 21.48
C VAL A 506 -7.64 16.16 23.01
N LEU A 507 -6.67 15.58 23.71
CA LEU A 507 -6.62 15.59 25.19
C LEU A 507 -6.24 16.97 25.75
N GLY A 508 -5.51 17.78 25.00
CA GLY A 508 -4.98 19.07 25.44
C GLY A 508 -3.79 18.94 26.40
N LEU A 509 -3.21 20.08 26.77
CA LEU A 509 -1.90 20.19 27.42
C LEU A 509 -1.70 19.27 28.64
N GLU A 510 -2.58 19.35 29.63
CA GLU A 510 -2.37 18.65 30.91
C GLU A 510 -2.68 17.15 30.82
N LYS A 511 -3.82 16.76 30.23
CA LYS A 511 -4.17 15.34 30.06
C LYS A 511 -3.27 14.65 29.03
N GLY A 512 -2.89 15.36 27.97
CA GLY A 512 -2.00 14.89 26.93
C GLY A 512 -0.60 14.61 27.46
N MET A 513 0.00 15.56 28.20
CA MET A 513 1.32 15.34 28.81
C MET A 513 1.28 14.25 29.89
N ALA A 514 0.23 14.20 30.72
CA ALA A 514 0.05 13.13 31.70
C ALA A 514 -0.14 11.74 31.06
N LEU A 515 -0.64 11.66 29.81
CA LEU A 515 -0.68 10.41 29.06
C LEU A 515 0.71 10.02 28.53
N ILE A 516 1.48 10.98 28.00
CA ILE A 516 2.86 10.75 27.51
C ILE A 516 3.72 10.17 28.63
N GLU A 517 3.82 10.86 29.78
CA GLU A 517 4.63 10.44 30.94
C GLU A 517 4.21 9.07 31.54
N LYS A 518 3.00 8.59 31.23
CA LYS A 518 2.50 7.28 31.68
C LYS A 518 2.87 6.14 30.71
N LEU A 519 3.14 6.45 29.45
CA LEU A 519 3.36 5.47 28.40
C LEU A 519 4.85 5.15 28.23
N PRO A 520 5.28 3.88 28.35
CA PRO A 520 6.66 3.52 28.08
C PRO A 520 6.99 3.75 26.61
N ASP A 521 8.23 4.21 26.38
CA ASP A 521 8.83 4.47 25.07
C ASP A 521 8.04 5.51 24.23
N VAL A 522 7.41 6.49 24.89
CA VAL A 522 6.72 7.62 24.24
C VAL A 522 7.21 8.92 24.85
N GLU A 523 7.80 9.76 24.01
CA GLU A 523 8.18 11.13 24.35
C GLU A 523 7.35 12.11 23.51
N GLY A 524 7.18 13.35 23.96
CA GLY A 524 6.47 14.34 23.17
C GLY A 524 6.74 15.81 23.51
N ILE A 525 6.37 16.65 22.54
CA ILE A 525 6.32 18.11 22.65
C ILE A 525 4.90 18.57 22.33
N ILE A 526 4.34 19.41 23.19
CA ILE A 526 3.08 20.12 22.96
C ILE A 526 3.38 21.62 22.84
N ILE A 527 3.06 22.19 21.68
CA ILE A 527 3.06 23.64 21.45
C ILE A 527 1.62 24.13 21.58
N TYR A 528 1.42 25.16 22.40
CA TYR A 528 0.10 25.71 22.72
C TYR A 528 0.14 27.24 22.79
N GLU A 529 -1.02 27.87 22.66
CA GLU A 529 -1.20 29.30 22.89
C GLU A 529 -1.53 29.54 24.38
N ASP A 530 -0.76 30.42 25.03
CA ASP A 530 -0.96 30.78 26.44
C ASP A 530 -2.08 31.82 26.64
N VAL A 531 -2.27 32.28 27.87
CA VAL A 531 -3.28 33.32 28.21
C VAL A 531 -3.05 34.67 27.54
N ASP A 532 -1.83 34.97 27.09
CA ASP A 532 -1.47 36.16 26.31
C ASP A 532 -1.53 35.90 24.79
N SER A 533 -1.99 34.72 24.36
CA SER A 533 -1.93 34.23 22.97
C SER A 533 -0.51 34.11 22.40
N LYS A 534 0.50 33.92 23.25
CA LYS A 534 1.88 33.61 22.85
C LYS A 534 2.06 32.11 22.72
N LEU A 535 2.92 31.69 21.79
CA LEU A 535 3.33 30.28 21.71
C LEU A 535 4.17 29.91 22.95
N SER A 536 3.81 28.79 23.56
CA SER A 536 4.52 28.16 24.66
C SER A 536 4.73 26.67 24.35
N THR A 537 5.81 26.10 24.89
CA THR A 537 6.23 24.72 24.66
C THR A 537 6.26 23.94 25.97
N LYS A 538 5.68 22.73 25.98
CA LYS A 538 5.79 21.77 27.09
C LYS A 538 6.33 20.45 26.56
N THR A 539 7.42 19.96 27.15
CA THR A 539 8.09 18.72 26.76
C THR A 539 7.90 17.65 27.85
N SER A 540 7.90 16.38 27.46
CA SER A 540 8.01 15.27 28.41
C SER A 540 9.42 15.14 28.98
N SER A 541 9.55 14.41 30.07
CA SER A 541 10.81 14.21 30.80
C SER A 541 11.95 13.69 29.91
N GLY A 542 11.77 12.61 29.15
CA GLY A 542 12.80 12.09 28.24
C GLY A 542 12.96 12.91 26.96
N MET A 543 11.98 13.73 26.57
CA MET A 543 12.09 14.65 25.43
C MET A 543 13.10 15.79 25.69
N GLN A 544 13.31 16.17 26.95
CA GLN A 544 14.28 17.20 27.32
C GLN A 544 15.73 16.81 26.97
N ASP A 545 16.04 15.51 26.99
CA ASP A 545 17.35 14.99 26.58
C ASP A 545 17.49 14.86 25.05
N LEU A 546 16.37 14.76 24.32
CA LEU A 546 16.33 14.54 22.86
C LEU A 546 16.22 15.83 22.05
N PHE A 547 15.56 16.87 22.57
CA PHE A 547 15.26 18.11 21.86
C PHE A 547 16.29 19.20 22.12
N LYS A 548 16.83 19.77 21.03
CA LYS A 548 17.69 20.95 21.05
C LYS A 548 16.91 22.12 20.42
N GLU A 549 16.47 23.04 21.26
CA GLU A 549 15.79 24.27 20.84
C GLU A 549 16.75 25.17 20.05
N ASN A 550 16.25 25.81 18.99
CA ASN A 550 17.08 26.60 18.08
C ASN A 550 17.18 28.06 18.56
N THR A 551 18.18 28.36 19.38
CA THR A 551 18.47 29.73 19.82
C THR A 551 19.18 30.52 18.71
N GLU A 552 19.15 31.87 18.77
CA GLU A 552 19.76 32.71 17.71
C GLU A 552 21.26 32.42 17.49
N ASP A 553 21.98 31.93 18.50
CA ASP A 553 23.40 31.55 18.40
C ASP A 553 23.65 30.19 17.70
N SER A 554 22.69 29.26 17.63
CA SER A 554 22.91 27.89 17.12
C SER A 554 22.87 27.76 15.59
N GLN A 555 22.50 28.81 14.86
CA GLN A 555 22.35 28.77 13.39
C GLN A 555 23.66 28.52 12.63
N ASN A 556 24.83 28.64 13.27
CA ASN A 556 26.13 28.56 12.61
C ASN A 556 26.83 27.18 12.66
N GLU A 557 26.33 26.20 13.45
CA GLU A 557 27.05 24.93 13.67
C GLU A 557 26.54 23.72 12.86
N ILE A 558 25.32 23.79 12.29
CA ILE A 558 24.70 22.65 11.60
C ILE A 558 24.60 22.92 10.09
N GLN A 559 25.19 22.06 9.26
CA GLN A 559 25.09 22.19 7.80
C GLN A 559 23.63 21.98 7.33
N PRO A 560 23.07 22.87 6.49
CA PRO A 560 21.68 22.75 6.01
C PRO A 560 21.35 21.40 5.37
N ASP A 561 22.30 20.84 4.61
CA ASP A 561 22.18 19.54 3.93
C ASP A 561 22.04 18.34 4.89
N MET A 562 22.24 18.54 6.19
CA MET A 562 22.10 17.51 7.23
C MET A 562 20.78 17.56 8.00
N ILE A 563 20.03 18.67 7.96
CA ILE A 563 18.75 18.78 8.66
C ILE A 563 17.64 18.28 7.74
N MET A 564 17.10 17.10 8.05
CA MET A 564 15.87 16.64 7.39
C MET A 564 14.69 17.39 8.00
N SER A 565 14.09 18.29 7.22
CA SER A 565 12.89 19.02 7.64
C SER A 565 11.73 18.06 7.93
N GLY A 566 11.26 18.04 9.17
CA GLY A 566 9.90 17.62 9.49
C GLY A 566 8.87 18.55 8.84
N SER A 567 7.61 18.09 8.85
CA SER A 567 6.43 18.80 8.30
C SER A 567 6.34 20.25 8.74
#